data_AF-A0AA46YPR7-F1
#
_entry.id   AF-A0AA46YPR7-F1
#
_cell.length_a   1.000
_cell.length_b   1.000
_cell.length_c   1.000
_cell.angle_alpha   90.00
_cell.angle_beta   90.00
_cell.angle_gamma   90.00
#
_symmetry.space_group_name_H-M   'P 1'
#
loop_
_entity.id
_entity.type
_entity.pdbx_description
1 polymer ?
#
loop_
_entity_poly.entity_id
_entity_poly.type
_entity_poly.pdbx_seq_one_letter_code
_entity_poly.pdbx_strand_id
1 'polypeptide(L)'
;MKNGIKTTLNTGFLNTVFFQRAIRPLTVTTFVCLPLSALGQSLPATLYAPGSTTLSSSIQQAIITNPQVNASWANFRASGNDVREAQGGYLPTIDVSAGVGRQDQQNDGRGSYDSDFAELTLTQMVFDGFATRSEVERLDRSRLVAYFELLGASEEIALEAFRTYLDVARYRELVRLAQDNYREHQRVLTQIEERFNSGAGRGVDLEQISGRLALAESNLMSEASNLHDVTARFQRIVGTLPAQNMAPAPSLADDLPTDVSQAIELAFQGNPEFHAAIENIAVQRAEREGARAAFMPRLDIQGRTGTNNQDDSIAGRSDEHSIQLVASMNLYRGGSDYAAFNAATTRIEQAESQRETACTNVRQTTQIAYNDTQRLKEQLEYLNEHRQSIDRVRGAYQQQFDIGQRTLLDLLDSENEYFEASRAYANAQFDLTLAEARTLAAMGQLMHTLQVTREDIPSLDELGYEDMADNIRMACGVEGPRGFTLDDFTRGISAQQADSPQSAYSESEELVMAAPIEATVTNVPAPSQTQGLYVQVASLSAIERAEALSRQLNNQLSSSARVVTAAGNFRVQVGPFESLNDAKSLQSELQGFGYADAFVTRG
;
A
#
# COMPACT_ATOMS: atom_id res chain seq x y z
N MET A 1 82.68 4.24 32.22
CA MET A 1 84.12 4.38 32.60
C MET A 1 84.74 2.98 32.62
N LYS A 2 86.01 2.86 32.22
CA LYS A 2 86.83 1.62 32.12
C LYS A 2 86.37 0.59 31.06
N ASN A 3 87.35 -0.18 30.57
CA ASN A 3 87.32 -0.97 29.32
C ASN A 3 87.84 -2.42 29.55
N GLY A 4 87.60 -3.31 28.57
CA GLY A 4 88.19 -4.67 28.45
C GLY A 4 87.10 -5.71 28.17
N ILE A 5 86.94 -6.36 27.01
CA ILE A 5 87.83 -6.85 25.92
C ILE A 5 88.59 -8.15 26.25
N LYS A 6 87.96 -9.30 25.94
CA LYS A 6 88.45 -10.46 25.13
C LYS A 6 87.28 -11.47 24.97
N THR A 7 86.79 -11.91 23.79
CA THR A 7 87.35 -12.83 22.73
C THR A 7 87.81 -14.19 23.28
N THR A 8 87.51 -15.38 22.71
CA THR A 8 87.24 -15.84 21.31
C THR A 8 86.46 -17.19 21.21
N LEU A 9 85.68 -17.39 20.12
CA LEU A 9 85.34 -18.67 19.41
C LEU A 9 84.52 -19.73 20.21
N ASN A 10 83.70 -20.66 19.65
CA ASN A 10 83.29 -21.08 18.28
C ASN A 10 81.93 -21.86 18.38
N THR A 11 81.22 -22.45 17.39
CA THR A 11 81.31 -22.67 15.92
C THR A 11 79.91 -23.04 15.36
N GLY A 12 79.45 -22.47 14.22
CA GLY A 12 78.28 -22.94 13.43
C GLY A 12 76.87 -22.79 14.08
N PHE A 13 75.74 -22.79 13.35
CA PHE A 13 75.49 -22.96 11.91
C PHE A 13 74.49 -21.91 11.34
N LEU A 14 74.56 -21.72 10.02
CA LEU A 14 73.91 -20.70 9.20
C LEU A 14 72.37 -20.76 9.05
N ASN A 15 71.84 -19.57 8.75
CA ASN A 15 70.69 -19.25 7.88
C ASN A 15 69.24 -19.61 8.26
N THR A 16 68.52 -18.54 8.58
CA THR A 16 67.15 -18.28 8.13
C THR A 16 66.92 -18.57 6.64
N VAL A 17 65.74 -19.04 6.28
CA VAL A 17 65.28 -19.20 4.88
C VAL A 17 64.02 -18.37 4.65
N PHE A 18 64.14 -17.33 3.82
CA PHE A 18 62.99 -16.76 3.12
C PHE A 18 62.45 -17.78 2.13
N PHE A 19 61.12 -17.93 1.99
CA PHE A 19 60.54 -18.52 0.79
C PHE A 19 59.72 -17.48 0.01
N GLN A 20 60.25 -17.09 -1.15
CA GLN A 20 59.60 -16.19 -2.09
C GLN A 20 58.77 -16.99 -3.12
N ARG A 21 57.67 -16.36 -3.58
CA ARG A 21 57.03 -16.52 -4.90
C ARG A 21 57.22 -17.87 -5.64
N ALA A 22 56.18 -18.71 -5.61
CA ALA A 22 55.92 -19.63 -6.72
C ALA A 22 55.17 -18.91 -7.85
N ILE A 23 55.87 -18.56 -8.93
CA ILE A 23 55.26 -17.98 -10.15
C ILE A 23 54.71 -19.14 -11.00
N ARG A 24 53.44 -19.06 -11.42
CA ARG A 24 52.88 -20.03 -12.38
C ARG A 24 53.51 -19.82 -13.76
N PRO A 25 54.04 -20.86 -14.42
CA PRO A 25 54.64 -20.72 -15.75
C PRO A 25 53.56 -20.47 -16.81
N LEU A 26 53.80 -19.48 -17.69
CA LEU A 26 53.00 -19.28 -18.88
C LEU A 26 53.32 -20.39 -19.89
N THR A 27 52.35 -21.25 -20.22
CA THR A 27 52.47 -22.18 -21.36
C THR A 27 51.99 -21.49 -22.64
N VAL A 28 52.89 -21.31 -23.59
CA VAL A 28 52.58 -20.73 -24.91
C VAL A 28 51.99 -21.82 -25.81
N THR A 29 50.66 -21.91 -25.84
CA THR A 29 49.95 -22.82 -26.74
C THR A 29 49.76 -22.14 -28.11
N THR A 30 50.24 -22.76 -29.18
CA THR A 30 50.19 -22.22 -30.55
C THR A 30 48.77 -22.05 -31.08
N PHE A 31 48.55 -20.95 -31.80
CA PHE A 31 47.38 -20.77 -32.67
C PHE A 31 47.24 -21.95 -33.65
N VAL A 32 46.11 -22.65 -33.60
CA VAL A 32 45.66 -23.56 -34.66
C VAL A 32 44.32 -23.04 -35.17
N CYS A 33 44.31 -22.58 -36.43
CA CYS A 33 43.10 -22.06 -37.06
C CYS A 33 42.37 -23.20 -37.76
N LEU A 34 41.20 -23.59 -37.25
CA LEU A 34 40.31 -24.60 -37.83
C LEU A 34 38.84 -24.11 -37.80
N PRO A 35 37.97 -24.63 -38.68
CA PRO A 35 36.99 -23.77 -39.35
C PRO A 35 35.62 -23.64 -38.68
N LEU A 36 35.09 -22.42 -38.83
CA LEU A 36 33.72 -21.98 -38.57
C LEU A 36 32.64 -22.99 -39.04
N SER A 37 32.13 -23.83 -38.14
CA SER A 37 31.14 -24.87 -38.45
C SER A 37 30.13 -25.06 -37.31
N ALA A 38 28.87 -24.68 -37.57
CA ALA A 38 27.63 -25.16 -36.93
C ALA A 38 27.68 -25.56 -35.43
N LEU A 39 27.64 -24.57 -34.53
CA LEU A 39 26.97 -24.72 -33.22
C LEU A 39 25.69 -23.88 -33.23
N GLY A 40 24.58 -24.51 -33.64
CA GLY A 40 23.24 -23.94 -33.52
C GLY A 40 22.78 -23.93 -32.07
N GLN A 41 23.30 -23.00 -31.27
CA GLN A 41 22.84 -22.81 -29.89
C GLN A 41 21.43 -22.24 -29.92
N SER A 42 20.52 -22.90 -29.21
CA SER A 42 19.16 -22.41 -28.96
C SER A 42 19.23 -21.15 -28.10
N LEU A 43 19.16 -19.98 -28.74
CA LEU A 43 18.87 -18.73 -28.05
C LEU A 43 17.52 -18.88 -27.30
N PRO A 44 17.45 -18.53 -26.01
CA PRO A 44 16.17 -18.53 -25.30
C PRO A 44 15.22 -17.54 -25.97
N ALA A 45 13.94 -17.89 -26.07
CA ALA A 45 12.92 -17.11 -26.78
C ALA A 45 12.49 -15.81 -26.05
N THR A 46 13.31 -15.28 -25.16
CA THR A 46 13.08 -14.05 -24.37
C THR A 46 13.52 -12.78 -25.10
N LEU A 47 13.53 -12.79 -26.44
CA LEU A 47 13.50 -11.57 -27.25
C LEU A 47 12.08 -10.97 -27.22
N TYR A 48 11.71 -10.42 -26.05
CA TYR A 48 10.59 -9.48 -25.97
C TYR A 48 10.82 -8.34 -26.97
N ALA A 49 9.79 -7.99 -27.73
CA ALA A 49 9.86 -6.87 -28.65
C ALA A 49 10.16 -5.57 -27.86
N PRO A 50 11.21 -4.80 -28.22
CA PRO A 50 11.55 -3.57 -27.51
C PRO A 50 10.52 -2.49 -27.81
N GLY A 51 9.44 -2.45 -27.01
CA GLY A 51 8.35 -1.51 -27.19
C GLY A 51 7.16 -1.67 -26.24
N SER A 52 6.90 -2.87 -25.69
CA SER A 52 5.77 -3.13 -24.79
C SER A 52 6.18 -3.74 -23.45
N THR A 53 6.16 -2.94 -22.39
CA THR A 53 6.16 -3.45 -21.01
C THR A 53 4.81 -4.11 -20.71
N THR A 54 4.80 -5.33 -20.18
CA THR A 54 3.58 -5.96 -19.68
C THR A 54 3.36 -5.60 -18.21
N LEU A 55 2.12 -5.73 -17.74
CA LEU A 55 1.76 -5.51 -16.34
C LEU A 55 2.58 -6.40 -15.40
N SER A 56 2.52 -7.73 -15.56
CA SER A 56 3.27 -8.68 -14.73
C SER A 56 4.78 -8.41 -14.74
N SER A 57 5.38 -8.05 -15.88
CA SER A 57 6.81 -7.70 -15.93
C SER A 57 7.15 -6.42 -15.14
N SER A 58 6.23 -5.45 -15.10
CA SER A 58 6.39 -4.20 -14.34
C SER A 58 6.26 -4.44 -12.83
N ILE A 59 5.35 -5.34 -12.44
CA ILE A 59 5.12 -5.71 -11.04
C ILE A 59 6.25 -6.60 -10.52
N GLN A 60 6.73 -7.58 -11.30
CA GLN A 60 7.93 -8.38 -11.00
C GLN A 60 9.15 -7.49 -10.77
N GLN A 61 9.37 -6.51 -11.65
CA GLN A 61 10.46 -5.54 -11.52
C GLN A 61 10.33 -4.70 -10.25
N ALA A 62 9.12 -4.27 -9.89
CA ALA A 62 8.85 -3.54 -8.65
C ALA A 62 9.18 -4.41 -7.41
N ILE A 63 8.65 -5.63 -7.31
CA ILE A 63 8.89 -6.54 -6.16
C ILE A 63 10.38 -6.87 -5.98
N ILE A 64 11.13 -7.05 -7.08
CA ILE A 64 12.58 -7.30 -7.02
C ILE A 64 13.36 -6.06 -6.57
N THR A 65 12.98 -4.86 -7.02
CA THR A 65 13.80 -3.64 -6.82
C THR A 65 13.35 -2.70 -5.69
N ASN A 66 12.11 -2.84 -5.20
CA ASN A 66 11.56 -1.93 -4.20
C ASN A 66 12.31 -2.06 -2.84
N PRO A 67 12.74 -0.95 -2.22
CA PRO A 67 13.43 -0.98 -0.92
C PRO A 67 12.63 -1.61 0.22
N GLN A 68 11.30 -1.51 0.22
CA GLN A 68 10.43 -2.07 1.27
C GLN A 68 10.44 -3.60 1.24
N VAL A 69 10.19 -4.22 0.08
CA VAL A 69 10.29 -5.67 -0.08
C VAL A 69 11.70 -6.18 0.24
N ASN A 70 12.73 -5.45 -0.21
CA ASN A 70 14.11 -5.84 0.10
C ASN A 70 14.49 -5.66 1.59
N ALA A 71 13.83 -4.77 2.33
CA ALA A 71 13.98 -4.66 3.78
C ALA A 71 13.29 -5.85 4.50
N SER A 72 12.06 -6.19 4.14
CA SER A 72 11.38 -7.39 4.69
C SER A 72 12.12 -8.68 4.34
N TRP A 73 12.71 -8.77 3.14
CA TRP A 73 13.56 -9.89 2.73
C TRP A 73 14.83 -9.98 3.58
N ALA A 74 15.46 -8.85 3.89
CA ALA A 74 16.58 -8.80 4.82
C ALA A 74 16.17 -9.22 6.24
N ASN A 75 14.96 -8.86 6.70
CA ASN A 75 14.41 -9.26 8.00
C ASN A 75 14.15 -10.78 8.09
N PHE A 76 13.50 -11.37 7.09
CA PHE A 76 13.30 -12.82 7.00
C PHE A 76 14.63 -13.58 6.92
N ARG A 77 15.62 -13.04 6.19
CA ARG A 77 16.98 -13.61 6.16
C ARG A 77 17.75 -13.41 7.48
N ALA A 78 17.44 -12.38 8.26
CA ALA A 78 18.01 -12.16 9.59
C ALA A 78 17.47 -13.18 10.60
N SER A 79 16.15 -13.35 10.70
CA SER A 79 15.53 -14.35 11.58
C SER A 79 15.96 -15.80 11.27
N GLY A 80 16.26 -16.12 10.01
CA GLY A 80 16.94 -17.38 9.62
C GLY A 80 18.39 -17.54 10.10
N ASN A 81 19.03 -16.49 10.64
CA ASN A 81 20.27 -16.57 11.41
C ASN A 81 19.97 -16.61 12.91
N ASP A 82 19.01 -15.85 13.40
CA ASP A 82 18.64 -15.81 14.82
C ASP A 82 18.22 -17.21 15.32
N VAL A 83 17.45 -17.96 14.53
CA VAL A 83 17.14 -19.38 14.77
C VAL A 83 18.41 -20.22 14.90
N ARG A 84 19.43 -19.95 14.08
CA ARG A 84 20.71 -20.69 14.10
C ARG A 84 21.63 -20.25 15.25
N GLU A 85 21.52 -19.00 15.72
CA GLU A 85 22.17 -18.51 16.93
C GLU A 85 21.62 -19.25 18.16
N ALA A 86 20.30 -19.35 18.29
CA ALA A 86 19.66 -20.10 19.37
C ALA A 86 19.93 -21.62 19.28
N GLN A 87 19.98 -22.21 18.07
CA GLN A 87 20.44 -23.60 17.88
C GLN A 87 21.90 -23.80 18.34
N GLY A 88 22.72 -22.74 18.33
CA GLY A 88 24.05 -22.73 18.94
C GLY A 88 24.05 -23.06 20.43
N GLY A 89 22.95 -22.80 21.15
CA GLY A 89 22.80 -23.17 22.57
C GLY A 89 22.78 -24.68 22.85
N TYR A 90 22.56 -25.53 21.83
CA TYR A 90 22.73 -26.99 21.93
C TYR A 90 24.19 -27.45 21.78
N LEU A 91 25.05 -26.60 21.23
CA LEU A 91 26.45 -26.90 20.94
C LEU A 91 27.35 -26.51 22.14
N PRO A 92 28.55 -27.09 22.26
CA PRO A 92 29.45 -26.76 23.36
C PRO A 92 30.10 -25.38 23.15
N THR A 93 30.12 -24.54 24.18
CA THR A 93 30.97 -23.33 24.19
C THR A 93 32.41 -23.71 24.51
N ILE A 94 33.36 -22.99 23.92
CA ILE A 94 34.79 -23.15 24.14
C ILE A 94 35.37 -21.77 24.40
N ASP A 95 35.63 -21.49 25.67
CA ASP A 95 35.94 -20.17 26.20
C ASP A 95 37.38 -20.14 26.71
N VAL A 96 38.17 -19.15 26.29
CA VAL A 96 39.53 -18.91 26.80
C VAL A 96 39.50 -17.74 27.78
N SER A 97 39.89 -18.00 29.02
CA SER A 97 40.18 -16.97 30.02
C SER A 97 41.70 -16.89 30.22
N ALA A 98 42.24 -15.68 30.33
CA ALA A 98 43.63 -15.46 30.68
C ALA A 98 43.76 -14.14 31.45
N GLY A 99 44.66 -14.10 32.42
CA GLY A 99 44.85 -12.93 33.26
C GLY A 99 46.25 -12.87 33.86
N VAL A 100 46.70 -11.64 34.12
CA VAL A 100 47.91 -11.33 34.87
C VAL A 100 47.54 -10.32 35.96
N GLY A 101 48.07 -10.49 37.16
CA GLY A 101 47.76 -9.63 38.28
C GLY A 101 48.67 -9.86 39.48
N ARG A 102 48.38 -9.16 40.58
CA ARG A 102 49.07 -9.32 41.85
C ARG A 102 48.07 -9.68 42.94
N GLN A 103 48.32 -10.75 43.66
CA GLN A 103 47.45 -11.31 44.70
C GLN A 103 48.12 -11.12 46.05
N ASP A 104 47.40 -10.61 47.05
CA ASP A 104 47.84 -10.61 48.45
C ASP A 104 47.05 -11.68 49.22
N GLN A 105 47.77 -12.66 49.76
CA GLN A 105 47.17 -13.79 50.46
C GLN A 105 47.73 -13.92 51.88
N GLN A 106 46.81 -13.92 52.84
CA GLN A 106 47.11 -13.86 54.27
C GLN A 106 46.74 -15.20 54.93
N ASN A 107 47.52 -15.58 55.94
CA ASN A 107 47.43 -16.85 56.70
C ASN A 107 47.93 -18.14 56.02
N ASP A 108 48.44 -18.10 54.77
CA ASP A 108 49.17 -19.23 54.17
C ASP A 108 50.70 -19.02 54.10
N GLY A 109 51.16 -17.80 54.38
CA GLY A 109 52.58 -17.41 54.42
C GLY A 109 53.11 -16.75 53.14
N ARG A 110 52.28 -16.61 52.09
CA ARG A 110 52.72 -16.07 50.78
C ARG A 110 52.81 -14.55 50.71
N GLY A 111 51.85 -13.85 51.33
CA GLY A 111 51.75 -12.39 51.22
C GLY A 111 51.43 -11.97 49.78
N SER A 112 52.12 -10.93 49.29
CA SER A 112 51.84 -10.34 47.98
C SER A 112 52.75 -10.85 46.86
N TYR A 113 52.23 -11.75 46.04
CA TYR A 113 52.91 -12.39 44.90
C TYR A 113 52.25 -12.00 43.56
N ASP A 114 53.02 -12.11 42.47
CA ASP A 114 52.51 -11.96 41.11
C ASP A 114 51.91 -13.29 40.62
N SER A 115 50.83 -13.20 39.85
CA SER A 115 49.94 -14.33 39.51
C SER A 115 49.51 -14.23 38.04
N ASP A 116 49.80 -15.26 37.24
CA ASP A 116 49.32 -15.38 35.87
C ASP A 116 48.61 -16.71 35.63
N PHE A 117 47.52 -16.66 34.85
CA PHE A 117 46.74 -17.84 34.49
C PHE A 117 46.28 -17.81 33.04
N ALA A 118 46.10 -18.99 32.48
CA ALA A 118 45.37 -19.20 31.22
C ALA A 118 44.58 -20.51 31.32
N GLU A 119 43.24 -20.42 31.27
CA GLU A 119 42.30 -21.53 31.37
C GLU A 119 41.46 -21.61 30.07
N LEU A 120 41.27 -22.82 29.58
CA LEU A 120 40.29 -23.17 28.56
C LEU A 120 39.12 -23.87 29.25
N THR A 121 37.92 -23.30 29.14
CA THR A 121 36.66 -23.91 29.61
C THR A 121 35.85 -24.42 28.42
N LEU A 122 35.37 -25.65 28.53
CA LEU A 122 34.43 -26.30 27.63
C LEU A 122 33.10 -26.46 28.38
N THR A 123 32.03 -25.81 27.93
CA THR A 123 30.70 -25.97 28.55
C THR A 123 29.72 -26.58 27.56
N GLN A 124 29.25 -27.80 27.83
CA GLN A 124 28.18 -28.46 27.08
C GLN A 124 26.91 -28.51 27.94
N MET A 125 25.84 -27.84 27.49
CA MET A 125 24.51 -28.00 28.08
C MET A 125 23.99 -29.42 27.81
N VAL A 126 23.51 -30.10 28.85
CA VAL A 126 22.87 -31.43 28.76
C VAL A 126 21.36 -31.33 28.94
N PHE A 127 20.94 -30.45 29.85
CA PHE A 127 19.54 -30.09 30.07
C PHE A 127 19.46 -28.70 30.71
N ASP A 128 18.46 -27.90 30.38
CA ASP A 128 18.35 -26.49 30.82
C ASP A 128 16.92 -26.09 31.21
N GLY A 129 16.08 -27.05 31.58
CA GLY A 129 14.64 -26.82 31.76
C GLY A 129 13.86 -26.70 30.44
N PHE A 130 14.49 -27.06 29.31
CA PHE A 130 14.02 -26.83 27.93
C PHE A 130 14.10 -25.36 27.47
N ALA A 131 14.87 -24.49 28.13
CA ALA A 131 15.01 -23.08 27.76
C ALA A 131 15.44 -22.89 26.30
N THR A 132 16.54 -23.53 25.88
CA THR A 132 17.08 -23.48 24.52
C THR A 132 16.09 -24.05 23.49
N ARG A 133 15.33 -25.08 23.87
CA ARG A 133 14.29 -25.65 22.98
C ARG A 133 13.15 -24.68 22.76
N SER A 134 12.63 -24.08 23.83
CA SER A 134 11.57 -23.08 23.76
C SER A 134 12.03 -21.82 23.01
N GLU A 135 13.29 -21.42 23.14
CA GLU A 135 13.86 -20.28 22.42
C GLU A 135 14.04 -20.55 20.93
N VAL A 136 14.50 -21.74 20.53
CA VAL A 136 14.58 -22.14 19.12
C VAL A 136 13.18 -22.21 18.48
N GLU A 137 12.18 -22.78 19.17
CA GLU A 137 10.79 -22.74 18.70
C GLU A 137 10.28 -21.29 18.60
N ARG A 138 10.53 -20.44 19.62
CA ARG A 138 10.12 -19.03 19.63
C ARG A 138 10.66 -18.26 18.42
N LEU A 139 11.92 -18.47 18.08
CA LEU A 139 12.56 -17.80 16.95
C LEU A 139 12.15 -18.40 15.59
N ASP A 140 11.88 -19.70 15.49
CA ASP A 140 11.41 -20.29 14.22
C ASP A 140 9.96 -19.87 13.92
N ARG A 141 9.11 -19.76 14.94
CA ARG A 141 7.81 -19.06 14.83
C ARG A 141 7.98 -17.59 14.46
N SER A 142 8.95 -16.88 15.05
CA SER A 142 9.23 -15.49 14.70
C SER A 142 9.75 -15.32 13.26
N ARG A 143 10.41 -16.35 12.71
CA ARG A 143 10.82 -16.42 11.30
C ARG A 143 9.64 -16.65 10.37
N LEU A 144 8.63 -17.42 10.78
CA LEU A 144 7.36 -17.54 10.05
C LEU A 144 6.56 -16.22 10.08
N VAL A 145 6.55 -15.49 11.21
CA VAL A 145 5.99 -14.11 11.24
C VAL A 145 6.71 -13.22 10.21
N ALA A 146 8.04 -13.18 10.21
CA ALA A 146 8.83 -12.39 9.25
C ALA A 146 8.64 -12.84 7.78
N TYR A 147 8.29 -14.11 7.54
CA TYR A 147 7.92 -14.62 6.21
C TYR A 147 6.57 -14.08 5.74
N PHE A 148 5.54 -14.13 6.59
CA PHE A 148 4.23 -13.57 6.27
C PHE A 148 4.25 -12.03 6.16
N GLU A 149 5.07 -11.33 6.96
CA GLU A 149 5.35 -9.89 6.79
C GLU A 149 6.00 -9.58 5.41
N LEU A 150 6.91 -10.44 4.93
CA LEU A 150 7.50 -10.34 3.59
C LEU A 150 6.47 -10.57 2.48
N LEU A 151 5.59 -11.57 2.62
CA LEU A 151 4.50 -11.80 1.66
C LEU A 151 3.53 -10.61 1.63
N GLY A 152 3.13 -10.09 2.78
CA GLY A 152 2.26 -8.91 2.89
C GLY A 152 2.87 -7.66 2.26
N ALA A 153 4.15 -7.38 2.52
CA ALA A 153 4.88 -6.29 1.88
C ALA A 153 5.05 -6.49 0.36
N SER A 154 5.11 -7.75 -0.11
CA SER A 154 5.18 -8.06 -1.55
C SER A 154 3.83 -7.86 -2.23
N GLU A 155 2.72 -8.29 -1.62
CA GLU A 155 1.34 -8.01 -2.06
C GLU A 155 1.03 -6.51 -2.08
N GLU A 156 1.41 -5.74 -1.05
CA GLU A 156 1.20 -4.28 -1.00
C GLU A 156 1.91 -3.58 -2.17
N ILE A 157 3.20 -3.90 -2.40
CA ILE A 157 3.96 -3.34 -3.51
C ILE A 157 3.48 -3.88 -4.87
N ALA A 158 2.94 -5.10 -4.93
CA ALA A 158 2.31 -5.62 -6.15
C ALA A 158 1.08 -4.78 -6.52
N LEU A 159 0.21 -4.49 -5.54
CA LEU A 159 -0.97 -3.65 -5.71
C LEU A 159 -0.61 -2.18 -5.99
N GLU A 160 0.43 -1.62 -5.37
CA GLU A 160 0.90 -0.25 -5.69
C GLU A 160 1.46 -0.16 -7.12
N ALA A 161 2.22 -1.16 -7.56
CA ALA A 161 2.72 -1.25 -8.93
C ALA A 161 1.58 -1.43 -9.94
N PHE A 162 0.61 -2.30 -9.65
CA PHE A 162 -0.61 -2.50 -10.45
C PHE A 162 -1.40 -1.19 -10.60
N ARG A 163 -1.71 -0.54 -9.47
CA ARG A 163 -2.38 0.77 -9.43
C ARG A 163 -1.63 1.80 -10.25
N THR A 164 -0.31 1.88 -10.12
CA THR A 164 0.48 2.93 -10.77
C THR A 164 0.62 2.68 -12.28
N TYR A 165 0.61 1.41 -12.72
CA TYR A 165 0.48 1.05 -14.13
C TYR A 165 -0.88 1.51 -14.70
N LEU A 166 -1.99 1.26 -13.98
CA LEU A 166 -3.32 1.75 -14.37
C LEU A 166 -3.42 3.27 -14.34
N ASP A 167 -2.81 3.96 -13.36
CA ASP A 167 -2.77 5.43 -13.31
C ASP A 167 -2.15 6.03 -14.58
N VAL A 168 -1.02 5.49 -15.07
CA VAL A 168 -0.38 5.97 -16.31
C VAL A 168 -1.27 5.67 -17.53
N ALA A 169 -1.87 4.49 -17.61
CA ALA A 169 -2.79 4.14 -18.71
C ALA A 169 -4.03 5.07 -18.73
N ARG A 170 -4.60 5.33 -17.54
CA ARG A 170 -5.74 6.23 -17.34
C ARG A 170 -5.42 7.66 -17.78
N TYR A 171 -4.36 8.26 -17.28
CA TYR A 171 -4.06 9.66 -17.62
C TYR A 171 -3.61 9.84 -19.08
N ARG A 172 -3.08 8.79 -19.74
CA ARG A 172 -2.90 8.81 -21.21
C ARG A 172 -4.24 8.87 -21.95
N GLU A 173 -5.24 8.12 -21.52
CA GLU A 173 -6.59 8.16 -22.12
C GLU A 173 -7.30 9.49 -21.81
N LEU A 174 -7.18 10.03 -20.59
CA LEU A 174 -7.73 11.36 -20.26
C LEU A 174 -7.08 12.47 -21.08
N VAL A 175 -5.75 12.43 -21.28
CA VAL A 175 -5.06 13.35 -22.20
C VAL A 175 -5.55 13.16 -23.65
N ARG A 176 -5.76 11.91 -24.10
CA ARG A 176 -6.28 11.63 -25.45
C ARG A 176 -7.68 12.23 -25.65
N LEU A 177 -8.58 12.07 -24.68
CA LEU A 177 -9.92 12.68 -24.66
C LEU A 177 -9.86 14.22 -24.63
N ALA A 178 -8.94 14.81 -23.87
CA ALA A 178 -8.76 16.26 -23.81
C ALA A 178 -8.20 16.82 -25.13
N GLN A 179 -7.31 16.09 -25.80
CA GLN A 179 -6.85 16.44 -27.15
C GLN A 179 -7.97 16.32 -28.19
N ASP A 180 -8.87 15.34 -28.07
CA ASP A 180 -10.04 15.21 -28.94
C ASP A 180 -10.98 16.42 -28.78
N ASN A 181 -11.34 16.77 -27.53
CA ASN A 181 -12.19 17.92 -27.23
C ASN A 181 -11.55 19.27 -27.67
N TYR A 182 -10.24 19.45 -27.44
CA TYR A 182 -9.51 20.62 -27.95
C TYR A 182 -9.56 20.72 -29.48
N ARG A 183 -9.28 19.62 -30.19
CA ARG A 183 -9.32 19.58 -31.67
C ARG A 183 -10.71 19.87 -32.21
N GLU A 184 -11.76 19.44 -31.52
CA GLU A 184 -13.13 19.69 -31.91
C GLU A 184 -13.54 21.16 -31.69
N HIS A 185 -13.22 21.76 -30.54
CA HIS A 185 -13.41 23.20 -30.33
C HIS A 185 -12.58 24.06 -31.32
N GLN A 186 -11.39 23.60 -31.74
CA GLN A 186 -10.60 24.25 -32.77
C GLN A 186 -11.25 24.15 -34.17
N ARG A 187 -11.89 23.01 -34.50
CA ARG A 187 -12.68 22.84 -35.73
C ARG A 187 -13.86 23.82 -35.76
N VAL A 188 -14.61 23.91 -34.66
CA VAL A 188 -15.77 24.81 -34.56
C VAL A 188 -15.34 26.28 -34.57
N LEU A 189 -14.18 26.65 -33.98
CA LEU A 189 -13.62 28.00 -34.10
C LEU A 189 -13.43 28.38 -35.57
N THR A 190 -12.74 27.55 -36.35
CA THR A 190 -12.48 27.82 -37.77
C THR A 190 -13.80 27.96 -38.56
N GLN A 191 -14.79 27.11 -38.28
CA GLN A 191 -16.12 27.18 -38.90
C GLN A 191 -16.88 28.47 -38.55
N ILE A 192 -16.71 29.00 -37.33
CA ILE A 192 -17.28 30.29 -36.90
C ILE A 192 -16.52 31.47 -37.52
N GLU A 193 -15.19 31.40 -37.61
CA GLU A 193 -14.36 32.41 -38.29
C GLU A 193 -14.73 32.54 -39.77
N GLU A 194 -14.90 31.42 -40.49
CA GLU A 194 -15.36 31.42 -41.89
C GLU A 194 -16.75 32.06 -42.04
N ARG A 195 -17.71 31.65 -41.19
CA ARG A 195 -19.08 32.22 -41.18
C ARG A 195 -19.06 33.72 -40.84
N PHE A 196 -18.21 34.17 -39.90
CA PHE A 196 -18.07 35.58 -39.53
C PHE A 196 -17.43 36.40 -40.67
N ASN A 197 -16.34 35.92 -41.26
CA ASN A 197 -15.64 36.58 -42.36
C ASN A 197 -16.48 36.66 -43.64
N SER A 198 -17.42 35.72 -43.87
CA SER A 198 -18.41 35.80 -44.95
C SER A 198 -19.58 36.76 -44.65
N GLY A 199 -19.60 37.40 -43.48
CA GLY A 199 -20.68 38.29 -43.03
C GLY A 199 -21.95 37.59 -42.53
N ALA A 200 -21.91 36.27 -42.31
CA ALA A 200 -23.06 35.46 -41.89
C ALA A 200 -23.07 35.09 -40.39
N GLY A 201 -21.93 35.20 -39.69
CA GLY A 201 -21.78 34.94 -38.26
C GLY A 201 -21.86 36.20 -37.38
N ARG A 202 -22.04 36.03 -36.07
CA ARG A 202 -22.05 37.15 -35.09
C ARG A 202 -20.71 37.21 -34.35
N GLY A 203 -20.25 38.42 -34.01
CA GLY A 203 -19.03 38.59 -33.21
C GLY A 203 -19.10 37.94 -31.81
N VAL A 204 -20.30 37.87 -31.22
CA VAL A 204 -20.52 37.17 -29.94
C VAL A 204 -20.30 35.66 -30.08
N ASP A 205 -20.65 35.06 -31.22
CA ASP A 205 -20.44 33.64 -31.47
C ASP A 205 -18.92 33.32 -31.47
N LEU A 206 -18.09 34.22 -32.01
CA LEU A 206 -16.62 34.11 -32.06
C LEU A 206 -15.96 34.22 -30.67
N GLU A 207 -16.38 35.19 -29.85
CA GLU A 207 -15.92 35.32 -28.46
C GLU A 207 -16.30 34.07 -27.63
N GLN A 208 -17.51 33.54 -27.84
CA GLN A 208 -18.00 32.37 -27.12
C GLN A 208 -17.20 31.09 -27.43
N ILE A 209 -16.88 30.81 -28.70
CA ILE A 209 -16.02 29.67 -29.05
C ILE A 209 -14.58 29.89 -28.59
N SER A 210 -14.06 31.12 -28.66
CA SER A 210 -12.72 31.44 -28.14
C SER A 210 -12.60 31.14 -26.64
N GLY A 211 -13.63 31.49 -25.85
CA GLY A 211 -13.70 31.14 -24.43
C GLY A 211 -13.79 29.63 -24.15
N ARG A 212 -14.53 28.87 -24.97
CA ARG A 212 -14.60 27.39 -24.86
C ARG A 212 -13.28 26.73 -25.26
N LEU A 213 -12.60 27.21 -26.30
CA LEU A 213 -11.28 26.69 -26.71
C LEU A 213 -10.21 26.93 -25.64
N ALA A 214 -10.18 28.12 -25.03
CA ALA A 214 -9.26 28.43 -23.93
C ALA A 214 -9.50 27.54 -22.69
N LEU A 215 -10.76 27.19 -22.39
CA LEU A 215 -11.11 26.21 -21.35
C LEU A 215 -10.62 24.80 -21.70
N ALA A 216 -10.79 24.37 -22.96
CA ALA A 216 -10.30 23.07 -23.43
C ALA A 216 -8.77 22.97 -23.39
N GLU A 217 -8.05 24.04 -23.75
CA GLU A 217 -6.59 24.12 -23.63
C GLU A 217 -6.13 24.05 -22.15
N SER A 218 -6.84 24.75 -21.24
CA SER A 218 -6.60 24.66 -19.80
C SER A 218 -6.84 23.25 -19.25
N ASN A 219 -7.88 22.55 -19.71
CA ASN A 219 -8.17 21.18 -19.34
C ASN A 219 -7.09 20.21 -19.86
N LEU A 220 -6.67 20.36 -21.11
CA LEU A 220 -5.59 19.58 -21.72
C LEU A 220 -4.25 19.76 -20.99
N MET A 221 -3.89 20.99 -20.63
CA MET A 221 -2.69 21.29 -19.83
C MET A 221 -2.77 20.63 -18.44
N SER A 222 -3.96 20.63 -17.82
CA SER A 222 -4.19 20.00 -16.52
C SER A 222 -4.00 18.49 -16.57
N GLU A 223 -4.59 17.80 -17.55
CA GLU A 223 -4.40 16.34 -17.70
C GLU A 223 -2.98 15.96 -18.13
N ALA A 224 -2.29 16.82 -18.89
CA ALA A 224 -0.87 16.63 -19.20
C ALA A 224 0.02 16.73 -17.94
N SER A 225 -0.30 17.64 -17.01
CA SER A 225 0.36 17.72 -15.71
C SER A 225 0.07 16.50 -14.84
N ASN A 226 -1.19 16.04 -14.80
CA ASN A 226 -1.55 14.82 -14.08
C ASN A 226 -0.80 13.60 -14.63
N LEU A 227 -0.67 13.47 -15.96
CA LEU A 227 0.09 12.40 -16.62
C LEU A 227 1.58 12.44 -16.27
N HIS A 228 2.19 13.64 -16.18
CA HIS A 228 3.55 13.80 -15.69
C HIS A 228 3.72 13.25 -14.27
N ASP A 229 2.82 13.62 -13.36
CA ASP A 229 2.95 13.27 -11.94
C ASP A 229 2.73 11.77 -11.68
N VAL A 230 1.82 11.10 -12.40
CA VAL A 230 1.70 9.63 -12.34
C VAL A 230 2.85 8.91 -13.05
N THR A 231 3.46 9.52 -14.07
CA THR A 231 4.68 9.00 -14.71
C THR A 231 5.87 9.04 -13.73
N ALA A 232 6.00 10.11 -12.94
CA ALA A 232 6.97 10.19 -11.85
C ALA A 232 6.68 9.18 -10.73
N ARG A 233 5.40 8.96 -10.38
CA ARG A 233 4.98 7.88 -9.45
C ARG A 233 5.37 6.49 -9.97
N PHE A 234 5.18 6.23 -11.25
CA PHE A 234 5.56 4.96 -11.89
C PHE A 234 7.07 4.74 -11.80
N GLN A 235 7.87 5.76 -12.13
CA GLN A 235 9.33 5.67 -12.04
C GLN A 235 9.82 5.43 -10.60
N ARG A 236 9.13 5.97 -9.57
CA ARG A 236 9.45 5.70 -8.16
C ARG A 236 9.24 4.23 -7.77
N ILE A 237 8.20 3.57 -8.29
CA ILE A 237 7.80 2.22 -7.87
C ILE A 237 8.39 1.09 -8.73
N VAL A 238 8.44 1.28 -10.05
CA VAL A 238 8.95 0.29 -11.00
C VAL A 238 10.44 0.51 -11.31
N GLY A 239 11.00 1.65 -10.90
CA GLY A 239 12.41 2.03 -11.11
C GLY A 239 12.73 2.51 -12.54
N THR A 240 11.80 2.37 -13.48
CA THR A 240 11.95 2.76 -14.89
C THR A 240 10.81 3.66 -15.34
N LEU A 241 11.01 4.45 -16.40
CA LEU A 241 9.91 5.17 -17.06
C LEU A 241 8.95 4.16 -17.74
N PRO A 242 7.64 4.44 -17.78
CA PRO A 242 6.66 3.58 -18.45
C PRO A 242 6.86 3.64 -19.97
N ALA A 243 6.80 2.49 -20.65
CA ALA A 243 6.91 2.42 -22.11
C ALA A 243 5.82 3.27 -22.79
N GLN A 244 6.10 3.81 -23.98
CA GLN A 244 5.10 4.60 -24.73
C GLN A 244 3.88 3.76 -25.11
N ASN A 245 4.09 2.50 -25.49
CA ASN A 245 3.03 1.52 -25.70
C ASN A 245 3.00 0.58 -24.49
N MET A 246 1.97 0.69 -23.65
CA MET A 246 1.70 -0.24 -22.56
C MET A 246 0.66 -1.26 -23.04
N ALA A 247 0.82 -2.53 -22.64
CA ALA A 247 -0.23 -3.51 -22.87
C ALA A 247 -1.47 -3.15 -22.00
N PRO A 248 -2.71 -3.39 -22.46
CA PRO A 248 -3.88 -3.38 -21.59
C PRO A 248 -3.65 -4.30 -20.38
N ALA A 249 -4.23 -3.96 -19.24
CA ALA A 249 -4.30 -4.89 -18.12
C ALA A 249 -5.18 -6.11 -18.51
N PRO A 250 -4.89 -7.32 -18.00
CA PRO A 250 -5.87 -8.41 -18.05
C PRO A 250 -7.10 -8.01 -17.22
N SER A 251 -8.27 -8.53 -17.59
CA SER A 251 -9.40 -8.54 -16.65
C SER A 251 -9.12 -9.59 -15.58
N LEU A 252 -9.51 -9.29 -14.35
CA LEU A 252 -9.37 -10.17 -13.19
C LEU A 252 -10.74 -10.68 -12.71
N ALA A 253 -11.81 -10.37 -13.45
CA ALA A 253 -13.19 -10.65 -13.06
C ALA A 253 -13.52 -12.15 -12.97
N ASP A 254 -12.84 -13.00 -13.75
CA ASP A 254 -13.04 -14.46 -13.76
C ASP A 254 -12.32 -15.15 -12.58
N ASP A 255 -11.32 -14.50 -11.98
CA ASP A 255 -10.57 -14.98 -10.80
C ASP A 255 -11.27 -14.62 -9.47
N LEU A 256 -12.35 -13.83 -9.51
CA LEU A 256 -13.07 -13.40 -8.31
C LEU A 256 -14.17 -14.40 -7.89
N PRO A 257 -14.35 -14.65 -6.59
CA PRO A 257 -15.44 -15.47 -6.08
C PRO A 257 -16.81 -14.83 -6.34
N THR A 258 -17.86 -15.66 -6.39
CA THR A 258 -19.23 -15.19 -6.71
C THR A 258 -20.01 -14.63 -5.51
N ASP A 259 -19.50 -14.79 -4.29
CA ASP A 259 -20.14 -14.32 -3.06
C ASP A 259 -19.12 -13.69 -2.09
N VAL A 260 -19.57 -12.68 -1.32
CA VAL A 260 -18.72 -11.96 -0.37
C VAL A 260 -18.24 -12.84 0.78
N SER A 261 -19.03 -13.84 1.20
CA SER A 261 -18.64 -14.80 2.26
C SER A 261 -17.54 -15.73 1.77
N GLN A 262 -17.56 -16.09 0.48
CA GLN A 262 -16.50 -16.85 -0.16
C GLN A 262 -15.21 -16.01 -0.29
N ALA A 263 -15.32 -14.71 -0.61
CA ALA A 263 -14.18 -13.80 -0.60
C ALA A 263 -13.54 -13.69 0.81
N ILE A 264 -14.36 -13.56 1.86
CA ILE A 264 -13.87 -13.52 3.25
C ILE A 264 -13.22 -14.85 3.65
N GLU A 265 -13.78 -16.00 3.24
CA GLU A 265 -13.17 -17.31 3.48
C GLU A 265 -11.80 -17.45 2.79
N LEU A 266 -11.69 -17.10 1.50
CA LEU A 266 -10.42 -17.11 0.78
C LEU A 266 -9.42 -16.12 1.40
N ALA A 267 -9.87 -14.96 1.88
CA ALA A 267 -9.00 -14.01 2.57
C ALA A 267 -8.45 -14.55 3.89
N PHE A 268 -9.23 -15.29 4.69
CA PHE A 268 -8.68 -15.93 5.88
C PHE A 268 -7.74 -17.11 5.57
N GLN A 269 -7.73 -17.65 4.34
CA GLN A 269 -6.82 -18.70 3.88
C GLN A 269 -5.53 -18.17 3.23
N GLY A 270 -5.54 -16.95 2.68
CA GLY A 270 -4.40 -16.40 1.93
C GLY A 270 -3.80 -15.11 2.46
N ASN A 271 -4.50 -14.34 3.31
CA ASN A 271 -4.03 -13.01 3.73
C ASN A 271 -2.83 -13.08 4.69
N PRO A 272 -1.66 -12.51 4.34
CA PRO A 272 -0.46 -12.66 5.17
C PRO A 272 -0.52 -11.94 6.54
N GLU A 273 -1.26 -10.84 6.70
CA GLU A 273 -1.43 -10.17 8.00
C GLU A 273 -2.08 -11.10 9.03
N PHE A 274 -3.06 -11.88 8.58
CA PHE A 274 -3.78 -12.84 9.42
C PHE A 274 -2.89 -14.02 9.85
N HIS A 275 -2.12 -14.60 8.92
CA HIS A 275 -1.18 -15.68 9.25
C HIS A 275 0.00 -15.21 10.11
N ALA A 276 0.52 -14.00 9.90
CA ALA A 276 1.52 -13.39 10.79
C ALA A 276 0.99 -13.24 12.22
N ALA A 277 -0.27 -12.81 12.38
CA ALA A 277 -0.89 -12.69 13.70
C ALA A 277 -1.15 -14.05 14.37
N ILE A 278 -1.39 -15.12 13.60
CA ILE A 278 -1.50 -16.49 14.10
C ILE A 278 -0.14 -16.99 14.62
N GLU A 279 0.94 -16.88 13.84
CA GLU A 279 2.26 -17.36 14.26
C GLU A 279 2.83 -16.53 15.43
N ASN A 280 2.48 -15.24 15.56
CA ASN A 280 2.82 -14.47 16.75
C ASN A 280 2.21 -15.07 18.04
N ILE A 281 1.00 -15.64 17.99
CA ILE A 281 0.46 -16.37 19.15
C ILE A 281 1.33 -17.59 19.49
N ALA A 282 1.89 -18.29 18.48
CA ALA A 282 2.82 -19.38 18.70
C ALA A 282 4.16 -18.89 19.29
N VAL A 283 4.68 -17.73 18.85
CA VAL A 283 5.84 -17.05 19.48
C VAL A 283 5.60 -16.81 20.97
N GLN A 284 4.46 -16.22 21.36
CA GLN A 284 4.17 -15.94 22.79
C GLN A 284 3.97 -17.24 23.60
N ARG A 285 3.42 -18.29 23.00
CA ARG A 285 3.28 -19.62 23.64
C ARG A 285 4.65 -20.28 23.88
N ALA A 286 5.58 -20.17 22.93
CA ALA A 286 6.96 -20.63 23.09
C ALA A 286 7.72 -19.81 24.15
N GLU A 287 7.56 -18.48 24.18
CA GLU A 287 8.14 -17.62 25.24
C GLU A 287 7.69 -18.06 26.64
N ARG A 288 6.40 -18.40 26.82
CA ARG A 288 5.87 -18.88 28.11
C ARG A 288 6.49 -20.21 28.55
N GLU A 289 6.67 -21.18 27.65
CA GLU A 289 7.38 -22.43 27.99
C GLU A 289 8.89 -22.21 28.17
N GLY A 290 9.48 -21.15 27.59
CA GLY A 290 10.83 -20.68 27.91
C GLY A 290 10.92 -20.12 29.34
N ALA A 291 9.99 -19.25 29.74
CA ALA A 291 9.90 -18.72 31.09
C ALA A 291 9.71 -19.82 32.16
N ARG A 292 9.05 -20.93 31.79
CA ARG A 292 8.87 -22.11 32.64
C ARG A 292 10.16 -22.85 32.98
N ALA A 293 11.20 -22.74 32.15
CA ALA A 293 12.49 -23.40 32.39
C ALA A 293 13.19 -22.91 33.67
N ALA A 294 12.90 -21.68 34.11
CA ALA A 294 13.44 -21.11 35.36
C ALA A 294 13.05 -21.90 36.63
N PHE A 295 12.00 -22.72 36.58
CA PHE A 295 11.57 -23.60 37.68
C PHE A 295 12.15 -25.01 37.62
N MET A 296 13.14 -25.26 36.75
CA MET A 296 13.78 -26.55 36.55
C MET A 296 15.30 -26.47 36.78
N PRO A 297 15.98 -27.58 37.12
CA PRO A 297 17.43 -27.60 37.22
C PRO A 297 18.06 -27.56 35.83
N ARG A 298 19.13 -26.77 35.69
CA ARG A 298 20.06 -26.83 34.56
C ARG A 298 21.22 -27.78 34.90
N LEU A 299 21.66 -28.53 33.91
CA LEU A 299 22.68 -29.57 33.97
C LEU A 299 23.68 -29.34 32.83
N ASP A 300 24.91 -28.94 33.18
CA ASP A 300 26.00 -28.70 32.24
C ASP A 300 27.17 -29.66 32.50
N ILE A 301 27.82 -30.14 31.45
CA ILE A 301 29.15 -30.73 31.54
C ILE A 301 30.16 -29.59 31.37
N GLN A 302 30.97 -29.35 32.41
CA GLN A 302 32.07 -28.39 32.38
C GLN A 302 33.40 -29.14 32.35
N GLY A 303 34.14 -29.03 31.25
CA GLY A 303 35.56 -29.35 31.17
C GLY A 303 36.39 -28.09 31.39
N ARG A 304 37.46 -28.18 32.19
CA ARG A 304 38.41 -27.08 32.42
C ARG A 304 39.83 -27.61 32.27
N THR A 305 40.67 -26.85 31.60
CA THR A 305 42.10 -27.14 31.48
C THR A 305 42.90 -25.85 31.41
N GLY A 306 43.82 -25.63 32.35
CA GLY A 306 44.57 -24.39 32.42
C GLY A 306 45.92 -24.51 33.13
N THR A 307 46.75 -23.50 32.91
CA THR A 307 47.97 -23.25 33.69
C THR A 307 47.70 -22.13 34.66
N ASN A 308 48.15 -22.29 35.90
CA ASN A 308 48.11 -21.27 36.94
C ASN A 308 49.53 -21.16 37.54
N ASN A 309 50.12 -19.98 37.40
CA ASN A 309 51.46 -19.66 37.89
C ASN A 309 51.31 -18.67 39.04
N GLN A 310 51.22 -19.20 40.26
CA GLN A 310 51.53 -18.43 41.46
C GLN A 310 53.05 -18.47 41.67
N ASP A 311 53.71 -17.30 41.65
CA ASP A 311 55.16 -17.20 41.91
C ASP A 311 55.43 -17.30 43.43
N ASP A 312 55.21 -18.50 43.97
CA ASP A 312 55.47 -18.89 45.36
C ASP A 312 56.95 -19.31 45.53
N SER A 313 57.45 -19.33 46.77
CA SER A 313 58.83 -19.74 47.09
C SER A 313 59.14 -21.22 46.81
N ILE A 314 58.16 -21.98 46.29
CA ILE A 314 58.34 -23.26 45.63
C ILE A 314 57.95 -23.07 44.16
N ALA A 315 58.90 -22.59 43.34
CA ALA A 315 58.66 -22.27 41.94
C ALA A 315 58.15 -23.51 41.16
N GLY A 316 56.87 -23.47 40.77
CA GLY A 316 56.21 -24.58 40.10
C GLY A 316 54.91 -24.15 39.42
N ARG A 317 54.91 -24.20 38.09
CA ARG A 317 53.69 -24.13 37.26
C ARG A 317 52.69 -25.19 37.72
N SER A 318 51.47 -24.77 38.03
CA SER A 318 50.38 -25.69 38.35
C SER A 318 49.44 -25.82 37.15
N ASP A 319 49.48 -26.98 36.48
CA ASP A 319 48.49 -27.34 35.47
C ASP A 319 47.25 -27.96 36.16
N GLU A 320 46.09 -27.34 35.98
CA GLU A 320 44.80 -27.82 36.50
C GLU A 320 43.94 -28.39 35.36
N HIS A 321 43.40 -29.58 35.57
CA HIS A 321 42.46 -30.22 34.65
C HIS A 321 41.28 -30.81 35.43
N SER A 322 40.04 -30.48 35.06
CA SER A 322 38.85 -31.11 35.64
C SER A 322 37.74 -31.32 34.59
N ILE A 323 36.91 -32.34 34.81
CA ILE A 323 35.66 -32.56 34.07
C ILE A 323 34.58 -32.83 35.11
N GLN A 324 33.52 -32.03 35.08
CA GLN A 324 32.51 -31.97 36.14
C GLN A 324 31.11 -31.95 35.51
N LEU A 325 30.16 -32.66 36.12
CA LEU A 325 28.74 -32.57 35.79
C LEU A 325 28.08 -31.65 36.82
N VAL A 326 27.74 -30.43 36.41
CA VAL A 326 27.28 -29.36 37.28
C VAL A 326 25.76 -29.23 37.16
N ALA A 327 25.05 -29.58 38.24
CA ALA A 327 23.63 -29.27 38.37
C ALA A 327 23.45 -27.93 39.11
N SER A 328 22.72 -26.99 38.50
CA SER A 328 22.43 -25.68 39.07
C SER A 328 20.94 -25.36 38.98
N MET A 329 20.36 -24.79 40.03
CA MET A 329 18.95 -24.39 40.07
C MET A 329 18.81 -23.20 41.03
N ASN A 330 18.05 -22.18 40.65
CA ASN A 330 17.72 -21.11 41.58
C ASN A 330 16.42 -21.47 42.31
N LEU A 331 16.44 -21.45 43.65
CA LEU A 331 15.27 -21.80 44.45
C LEU A 331 14.32 -20.61 44.66
N TYR A 332 14.81 -19.37 44.55
CA TYR A 332 14.02 -18.16 44.78
C TYR A 332 14.75 -16.88 44.33
N ARG A 333 14.34 -16.26 43.21
CA ARG A 333 14.83 -14.94 42.77
C ARG A 333 13.93 -13.77 43.22
N GLY A 334 13.44 -13.78 44.46
CA GLY A 334 12.55 -12.71 44.95
C GLY A 334 11.17 -12.67 44.28
N GLY A 335 10.74 -13.79 43.67
CA GLY A 335 9.48 -13.90 42.93
C GLY A 335 9.53 -13.46 41.46
N SER A 336 10.68 -13.02 40.94
CA SER A 336 10.80 -12.54 39.56
C SER A 336 10.48 -13.59 38.50
N ASP A 337 10.87 -14.85 38.70
CA ASP A 337 10.57 -15.96 37.77
C ASP A 337 9.05 -16.19 37.61
N TYR A 338 8.30 -16.07 38.71
CA TYR A 338 6.83 -16.17 38.70
C TYR A 338 6.18 -14.96 38.01
N ALA A 339 6.72 -13.76 38.23
CA ALA A 339 6.28 -12.56 37.52
C ALA A 339 6.54 -12.67 36.00
N ALA A 340 7.69 -13.22 35.60
CA ALA A 340 8.04 -13.44 34.19
C ALA A 340 7.11 -14.45 33.51
N PHE A 341 6.83 -15.59 34.16
CA PHE A 341 5.89 -16.58 33.64
C PHE A 341 4.46 -16.03 33.48
N ASN A 342 3.98 -15.23 34.44
CA ASN A 342 2.68 -14.58 34.34
C ASN A 342 2.67 -13.51 33.22
N ALA A 343 3.74 -12.72 33.08
CA ALA A 343 3.85 -11.74 32.01
C ALA A 343 3.84 -12.40 30.62
N ALA A 344 4.58 -13.49 30.42
CA ALA A 344 4.53 -14.27 29.18
C ALA A 344 3.14 -14.91 28.94
N THR A 345 2.41 -15.26 30.00
CA THR A 345 1.03 -15.75 29.88
C THR A 345 0.08 -14.66 29.40
N THR A 346 0.12 -13.45 29.96
CA THR A 346 -0.71 -12.31 29.51
C THR A 346 -0.30 -11.79 28.12
N ARG A 347 0.94 -11.99 27.68
CA ARG A 347 1.32 -11.73 26.27
C ARG A 347 0.59 -12.62 25.26
N ILE A 348 0.19 -13.83 25.64
CA ILE A 348 -0.64 -14.69 24.78
C ILE A 348 -2.04 -14.07 24.62
N GLU A 349 -2.63 -13.56 25.70
CA GLU A 349 -3.93 -12.84 25.67
C GLU A 349 -3.85 -11.57 24.79
N GLN A 350 -2.71 -10.87 24.84
CA GLN A 350 -2.40 -9.73 23.97
C GLN A 350 -2.30 -10.16 22.49
N ALA A 351 -1.56 -11.22 22.17
CA ALA A 351 -1.41 -11.72 20.79
C ALA A 351 -2.73 -12.26 20.22
N GLU A 352 -3.56 -12.92 21.04
CA GLU A 352 -4.89 -13.37 20.65
C GLU A 352 -5.83 -12.18 20.36
N SER A 353 -5.69 -11.08 21.10
CA SER A 353 -6.39 -9.81 20.82
C SER A 353 -5.89 -9.11 19.54
N GLN A 354 -4.58 -9.19 19.24
CA GLN A 354 -4.01 -8.70 17.99
C GLN A 354 -4.51 -9.52 16.79
N ARG A 355 -4.64 -10.84 16.92
CA ARG A 355 -5.22 -11.71 15.88
C ARG A 355 -6.70 -11.46 15.65
N GLU A 356 -7.49 -11.11 16.68
CA GLU A 356 -8.86 -10.64 16.47
C GLU A 356 -8.90 -9.28 15.75
N THR A 357 -7.92 -8.40 16.01
CA THR A 357 -7.79 -7.13 15.27
C THR A 357 -7.52 -7.40 13.77
N ALA A 358 -6.55 -8.26 13.45
CA ALA A 358 -6.30 -8.70 12.08
C ALA A 358 -7.54 -9.37 11.44
N CYS A 359 -8.26 -10.23 12.19
CA CYS A 359 -9.51 -10.84 11.76
C CYS A 359 -10.57 -9.80 11.35
N THR A 360 -10.75 -8.74 12.15
CA THR A 360 -11.67 -7.64 11.81
C THR A 360 -11.19 -6.80 10.63
N ASN A 361 -9.89 -6.50 10.55
CA ASN A 361 -9.28 -5.72 9.46
C ASN A 361 -9.45 -6.43 8.11
N VAL A 362 -9.04 -7.70 8.02
CA VAL A 362 -9.08 -8.49 6.78
C VAL A 362 -10.53 -8.68 6.31
N ARG A 363 -11.47 -8.96 7.23
CA ARG A 363 -12.90 -9.03 6.91
C ARG A 363 -13.43 -7.71 6.36
N GLN A 364 -13.16 -6.58 7.03
CA GLN A 364 -13.62 -5.27 6.58
C GLN A 364 -13.03 -4.88 5.21
N THR A 365 -11.72 -5.04 5.04
CA THR A 365 -11.02 -4.69 3.79
C THR A 365 -11.52 -5.53 2.61
N THR A 366 -11.71 -6.83 2.82
CA THR A 366 -12.24 -7.74 1.79
C THR A 366 -13.69 -7.41 1.43
N GLN A 367 -14.54 -7.14 2.43
CA GLN A 367 -15.94 -6.73 2.21
C GLN A 367 -16.05 -5.42 1.41
N ILE A 368 -15.23 -4.41 1.76
CA ILE A 368 -15.21 -3.13 1.05
C ILE A 368 -14.70 -3.30 -0.39
N ALA A 369 -13.59 -3.99 -0.61
CA ALA A 369 -13.04 -4.20 -1.95
C ALA A 369 -14.00 -5.00 -2.86
N TYR A 370 -14.63 -6.04 -2.32
CA TYR A 370 -15.64 -6.82 -3.05
C TYR A 370 -16.88 -5.96 -3.39
N ASN A 371 -17.40 -5.17 -2.45
CA ASN A 371 -18.54 -4.30 -2.71
C ASN A 371 -18.21 -3.15 -3.69
N ASP A 372 -17.00 -2.56 -3.60
CA ASP A 372 -16.49 -1.59 -4.57
C ASP A 372 -16.54 -2.18 -5.99
N THR A 373 -16.06 -3.41 -6.17
CA THR A 373 -16.07 -4.11 -7.47
C THR A 373 -17.49 -4.30 -8.02
N GLN A 374 -18.42 -4.80 -7.21
CA GLN A 374 -19.81 -4.99 -7.66
C GLN A 374 -20.50 -3.65 -8.00
N ARG A 375 -20.32 -2.62 -7.16
CA ARG A 375 -20.87 -1.27 -7.40
C ARG A 375 -20.30 -0.64 -8.66
N LEU A 376 -18.98 -0.74 -8.89
CA LEU A 376 -18.33 -0.18 -10.07
C LEU A 376 -18.77 -0.90 -11.36
N LYS A 377 -19.02 -2.21 -11.30
CA LYS A 377 -19.56 -2.99 -12.41
C LYS A 377 -20.96 -2.53 -12.83
N GLU A 378 -21.87 -2.35 -11.86
CA GLU A 378 -23.22 -1.80 -12.08
C GLU A 378 -23.17 -0.33 -12.56
N GLN A 379 -22.31 0.50 -11.95
CA GLN A 379 -22.13 1.91 -12.33
C GLN A 379 -21.58 2.08 -13.77
N LEU A 380 -20.71 1.18 -14.22
CA LEU A 380 -20.08 1.24 -15.55
C LEU A 380 -21.11 1.07 -16.69
N GLU A 381 -22.19 0.32 -16.46
CA GLU A 381 -23.29 0.14 -17.41
C GLU A 381 -24.00 1.48 -17.66
N TYR A 382 -24.52 2.12 -16.59
CA TYR A 382 -25.20 3.41 -16.69
C TYR A 382 -24.31 4.55 -17.22
N LEU A 383 -23.02 4.55 -16.88
CA LEU A 383 -22.06 5.51 -17.46
C LEU A 383 -21.85 5.30 -18.96
N ASN A 384 -21.85 4.06 -19.44
CA ASN A 384 -21.77 3.76 -20.87
C ASN A 384 -23.05 4.16 -21.61
N GLU A 385 -24.23 3.90 -21.02
CA GLU A 385 -25.52 4.33 -21.57
C GLU A 385 -25.61 5.86 -21.68
N HIS A 386 -25.25 6.59 -20.63
CA HIS A 386 -25.21 8.06 -20.63
C HIS A 386 -24.26 8.57 -21.73
N ARG A 387 -23.01 8.09 -21.76
CA ARG A 387 -22.01 8.46 -22.79
C ARG A 387 -22.52 8.21 -24.21
N GLN A 388 -23.15 7.06 -24.47
CA GLN A 388 -23.74 6.74 -25.77
C GLN A 388 -24.96 7.61 -26.12
N SER A 389 -25.77 7.99 -25.12
CA SER A 389 -26.92 8.87 -25.32
C SER A 389 -26.47 10.27 -25.75
N ILE A 390 -25.50 10.84 -25.03
CA ILE A 390 -24.96 12.17 -25.34
C ILE A 390 -24.22 12.18 -26.68
N ASP A 391 -23.50 11.11 -27.06
CA ASP A 391 -22.87 11.01 -28.38
C ASP A 391 -23.88 11.12 -29.54
N ARG A 392 -25.07 10.50 -29.40
CA ARG A 392 -26.16 10.61 -30.38
C ARG A 392 -26.75 12.03 -30.42
N VAL A 393 -26.95 12.65 -29.25
CA VAL A 393 -27.46 14.03 -29.14
C VAL A 393 -26.49 15.02 -29.81
N ARG A 394 -25.20 14.91 -29.50
CA ARG A 394 -24.09 15.69 -30.08
C ARG A 394 -24.01 15.55 -31.59
N GLY A 395 -24.06 14.32 -32.11
CA GLY A 395 -24.11 14.06 -33.55
C GLY A 395 -25.32 14.71 -34.26
N ALA A 396 -26.50 14.67 -33.63
CA ALA A 396 -27.69 15.35 -34.14
C ALA A 396 -27.60 16.88 -34.05
N TYR A 397 -27.00 17.42 -32.98
CA TYR A 397 -26.83 18.87 -32.79
C TYR A 397 -25.80 19.45 -33.78
N GLN A 398 -24.72 18.72 -34.09
CA GLN A 398 -23.78 19.09 -35.16
C GLN A 398 -24.50 19.20 -36.51
N GLN A 399 -25.28 18.17 -36.89
CA GLN A 399 -26.03 18.19 -38.15
C GLN A 399 -27.02 19.37 -38.22
N GLN A 400 -27.74 19.65 -37.13
CA GLN A 400 -28.66 20.80 -37.06
C GLN A 400 -27.92 22.15 -37.07
N PHE A 401 -26.72 22.24 -36.48
CA PHE A 401 -25.89 23.45 -36.49
C PHE A 401 -25.26 23.73 -37.86
N ASP A 402 -24.89 22.69 -38.61
CA ASP A 402 -24.38 22.81 -39.97
C ASP A 402 -25.43 23.40 -40.93
N ILE A 403 -26.70 23.04 -40.76
CA ILE A 403 -27.85 23.62 -41.50
C ILE A 403 -28.46 24.86 -40.82
N GLY A 404 -27.88 25.35 -39.72
CA GLY A 404 -28.30 26.60 -39.05
C GLY A 404 -29.60 26.53 -38.22
N GLN A 405 -30.08 25.32 -37.90
CA GLN A 405 -31.28 25.09 -37.07
C GLN A 405 -31.00 24.98 -35.56
N ARG A 406 -29.75 24.77 -35.15
CA ARG A 406 -29.31 24.72 -33.73
C ARG A 406 -28.35 25.87 -33.41
N THR A 407 -28.27 26.30 -32.15
CA THR A 407 -27.34 27.37 -31.76
C THR A 407 -25.91 26.83 -31.54
N LEU A 408 -24.93 27.74 -31.58
CA LEU A 408 -23.55 27.41 -31.23
C LEU A 408 -23.43 26.96 -29.75
N LEU A 409 -24.22 27.55 -28.85
CA LEU A 409 -24.20 27.19 -27.43
C LEU A 409 -24.56 25.72 -27.22
N ASP A 410 -25.66 25.27 -27.82
CA ASP A 410 -26.11 23.87 -27.72
C ASP A 410 -25.05 22.88 -28.19
N LEU A 411 -24.38 23.18 -29.31
CA LEU A 411 -23.32 22.33 -29.86
C LEU A 411 -22.14 22.24 -28.89
N LEU A 412 -21.62 23.38 -28.44
CA LEU A 412 -20.46 23.45 -27.55
C LEU A 412 -20.74 22.84 -26.17
N ASP A 413 -21.97 22.95 -25.69
CA ASP A 413 -22.41 22.34 -24.45
C ASP A 413 -22.52 20.81 -24.61
N SER A 414 -23.03 20.30 -25.75
CA SER A 414 -23.09 18.86 -26.03
C SER A 414 -21.71 18.21 -26.27
N GLU A 415 -20.74 18.94 -26.82
CA GLU A 415 -19.33 18.51 -26.91
C GLU A 415 -18.68 18.43 -25.52
N ASN A 416 -18.94 19.40 -24.65
CA ASN A 416 -18.46 19.38 -23.27
C ASN A 416 -19.12 18.24 -22.46
N GLU A 417 -20.42 18.01 -22.63
CA GLU A 417 -21.13 16.92 -21.94
C GLU A 417 -20.61 15.55 -22.39
N TYR A 418 -20.35 15.34 -23.68
CA TYR A 418 -19.73 14.11 -24.16
C TYR A 418 -18.30 13.90 -23.66
N PHE A 419 -17.51 14.98 -23.58
CA PHE A 419 -16.17 14.93 -22.99
C PHE A 419 -16.22 14.49 -21.52
N GLU A 420 -17.07 15.09 -20.69
CA GLU A 420 -17.19 14.72 -19.27
C GLU A 420 -17.78 13.31 -19.08
N ALA A 421 -18.81 12.93 -19.85
CA ALA A 421 -19.34 11.56 -19.84
C ALA A 421 -18.29 10.51 -20.25
N SER A 422 -17.42 10.85 -21.21
CA SER A 422 -16.32 9.99 -21.64
C SER A 422 -15.22 9.88 -20.58
N ARG A 423 -14.87 10.98 -19.88
CA ARG A 423 -13.95 10.94 -18.73
C ARG A 423 -14.51 10.09 -17.60
N ALA A 424 -15.79 10.27 -17.26
CA ALA A 424 -16.45 9.51 -16.19
C ALA A 424 -16.45 8.00 -16.48
N TYR A 425 -16.82 7.61 -17.71
CA TYR A 425 -16.77 6.21 -18.16
C TYR A 425 -15.35 5.64 -18.16
N ALA A 426 -14.36 6.37 -18.69
CA ALA A 426 -12.96 5.95 -18.69
C ALA A 426 -12.42 5.76 -17.27
N ASN A 427 -12.67 6.71 -16.36
CA ASN A 427 -12.28 6.60 -14.96
C ASN A 427 -12.88 5.36 -14.30
N ALA A 428 -14.19 5.15 -14.42
CA ALA A 428 -14.88 3.99 -13.86
C ALA A 428 -14.34 2.65 -14.39
N GLN A 429 -13.94 2.58 -15.67
CA GLN A 429 -13.33 1.39 -16.24
C GLN A 429 -11.98 1.03 -15.59
N PHE A 430 -11.13 2.02 -15.32
CA PHE A 430 -9.85 1.82 -14.62
C PHE A 430 -10.04 1.58 -13.11
N ASP A 431 -11.00 2.26 -12.48
CA ASP A 431 -11.30 2.09 -11.06
C ASP A 431 -11.93 0.70 -10.79
N LEU A 432 -12.72 0.14 -11.72
CA LEU A 432 -13.20 -1.25 -11.66
C LEU A 432 -12.03 -2.25 -11.69
N THR A 433 -11.13 -2.16 -12.68
CA THR A 433 -9.96 -3.05 -12.77
C THR A 433 -9.04 -2.93 -11.54
N LEU A 434 -8.97 -1.74 -10.93
CA LEU A 434 -8.28 -1.54 -9.66
C LEU A 434 -9.03 -2.14 -8.46
N ALA A 435 -10.36 -2.15 -8.46
CA ALA A 435 -11.17 -2.80 -7.43
C ALA A 435 -11.04 -4.33 -7.49
N GLU A 436 -11.07 -4.92 -8.69
CA GLU A 436 -10.81 -6.36 -8.89
C GLU A 436 -9.46 -6.78 -8.28
N ALA A 437 -8.39 -6.03 -8.57
CA ALA A 437 -7.06 -6.27 -8.01
C ALA A 437 -6.98 -6.04 -6.49
N ARG A 438 -7.72 -5.08 -5.94
CA ARG A 438 -7.83 -4.88 -4.49
C ARG A 438 -8.50 -6.08 -3.80
N THR A 439 -9.52 -6.68 -4.42
CA THR A 439 -10.16 -7.88 -3.86
C THR A 439 -9.20 -9.07 -3.87
N LEU A 440 -8.46 -9.30 -4.96
CA LEU A 440 -7.41 -10.33 -4.99
C LEU A 440 -6.30 -10.08 -3.96
N ALA A 441 -5.85 -8.83 -3.80
CA ALA A 441 -4.81 -8.49 -2.82
C ALA A 441 -5.31 -8.62 -1.37
N ALA A 442 -6.55 -8.23 -1.08
CA ALA A 442 -7.18 -8.47 0.22
C ALA A 442 -7.28 -9.96 0.55
N MET A 443 -7.46 -10.82 -0.47
CA MET A 443 -7.41 -12.28 -0.34
C MET A 443 -5.98 -12.87 -0.27
N GLY A 444 -4.94 -12.08 -0.50
CA GLY A 444 -3.54 -12.56 -0.58
C GLY A 444 -3.23 -13.35 -1.87
N GLN A 445 -3.96 -13.09 -2.96
CA GLN A 445 -3.93 -13.88 -4.19
C GLN A 445 -3.45 -13.11 -5.43
N LEU A 446 -3.26 -11.78 -5.37
CA LEU A 446 -2.95 -10.96 -6.55
C LEU A 446 -1.63 -11.38 -7.22
N MET A 447 -0.58 -11.61 -6.43
CA MET A 447 0.72 -12.10 -6.93
C MET A 447 0.59 -13.47 -7.62
N HIS A 448 -0.20 -14.39 -7.03
CA HIS A 448 -0.44 -15.72 -7.57
C HIS A 448 -1.20 -15.67 -8.91
N THR A 449 -2.33 -14.96 -8.95
CA THR A 449 -3.15 -14.80 -10.17
C THR A 449 -2.37 -14.12 -11.31
N LEU A 450 -1.57 -13.10 -11.01
CA LEU A 450 -0.73 -12.42 -12.02
C LEU A 450 0.51 -13.22 -12.44
N GLN A 451 0.79 -14.36 -11.79
CA GLN A 451 1.97 -15.21 -11.95
C GLN A 451 3.29 -14.45 -11.69
N VAL A 452 3.27 -13.58 -10.67
CA VAL A 452 4.39 -12.71 -10.27
C VAL A 452 4.89 -13.17 -8.91
N THR A 453 6.00 -13.90 -8.87
CA THR A 453 6.61 -14.41 -7.63
C THR A 453 8.12 -14.21 -7.63
N ARG A 454 8.70 -14.07 -6.44
CA ARG A 454 10.13 -13.80 -6.27
C ARG A 454 10.85 -15.13 -6.02
N GLU A 455 11.64 -15.59 -7.00
CA GLU A 455 12.23 -16.96 -7.05
C GLU A 455 13.15 -17.33 -5.88
N ASP A 456 13.58 -16.37 -5.05
CA ASP A 456 14.40 -16.63 -3.85
C ASP A 456 13.58 -16.84 -2.56
N ILE A 457 12.27 -16.62 -2.59
CA ILE A 457 11.38 -16.88 -1.44
C ILE A 457 11.05 -18.38 -1.38
N PRO A 458 11.35 -19.09 -0.26
CA PRO A 458 11.06 -20.51 -0.11
C PRO A 458 9.55 -20.78 0.04
N SER A 459 9.12 -22.00 -0.27
CA SER A 459 7.72 -22.40 -0.06
C SER A 459 7.40 -22.67 1.41
N LEU A 460 6.11 -22.66 1.77
CA LEU A 460 5.65 -23.05 3.11
C LEU A 460 6.03 -24.51 3.46
N ASP A 461 6.03 -25.41 2.47
CA ASP A 461 6.51 -26.80 2.63
C ASP A 461 8.00 -26.85 2.99
N GLU A 462 8.83 -26.03 2.34
CA GLU A 462 10.27 -25.92 2.62
C GLU A 462 10.57 -25.29 4.00
N LEU A 463 9.60 -24.55 4.55
CA LEU A 463 9.64 -24.02 5.91
C LEU A 463 9.05 -24.98 6.96
N GLY A 464 8.48 -26.12 6.54
CA GLY A 464 7.85 -27.09 7.44
C GLY A 464 6.54 -26.60 8.07
N TYR A 465 5.85 -25.67 7.43
CA TYR A 465 4.58 -25.13 7.91
C TYR A 465 3.43 -26.12 7.61
N GLU A 466 2.93 -26.81 8.64
CA GLU A 466 1.68 -27.56 8.53
C GLU A 466 0.49 -26.59 8.43
N ASP A 467 -0.23 -26.63 7.31
CA ASP A 467 -1.34 -25.71 7.02
C ASP A 467 -2.47 -25.83 8.05
N MET A 468 -2.84 -24.70 8.65
CA MET A 468 -3.89 -24.60 9.67
C MET A 468 -5.30 -24.43 9.10
N ALA A 469 -5.49 -24.55 7.77
CA ALA A 469 -6.75 -24.46 7.03
C ALA A 469 -7.99 -25.01 7.77
N ASP A 470 -7.91 -26.23 8.32
CA ASP A 470 -9.03 -26.91 9.00
C ASP A 470 -9.60 -26.15 10.22
N ASN A 471 -8.82 -25.27 10.86
CA ASN A 471 -9.27 -24.49 12.03
C ASN A 471 -9.75 -23.07 11.68
N ILE A 472 -9.51 -22.57 10.46
CA ILE A 472 -9.72 -21.15 10.11
C ILE A 472 -11.18 -20.71 10.30
N ARG A 473 -12.14 -21.58 9.93
CA ARG A 473 -13.59 -21.35 10.12
C ARG A 473 -14.04 -21.23 11.58
N MET A 474 -13.25 -21.69 12.55
CA MET A 474 -13.51 -21.49 13.99
C MET A 474 -12.80 -20.26 14.55
N ALA A 475 -11.77 -19.74 13.86
CA ALA A 475 -10.99 -18.59 14.31
C ALA A 475 -11.70 -17.25 14.02
N CYS A 476 -12.48 -17.16 12.93
CA CYS A 476 -13.11 -15.94 12.46
C CYS A 476 -14.52 -16.16 11.90
N GLY A 477 -15.46 -15.28 12.27
CA GLY A 477 -16.80 -15.25 11.67
C GLY A 477 -16.78 -14.68 10.25
N VAL A 478 -17.25 -15.46 9.27
CA VAL A 478 -17.32 -15.11 7.84
C VAL A 478 -18.55 -14.28 7.44
N GLU A 479 -19.47 -14.01 8.38
CA GLU A 479 -20.67 -13.23 8.11
C GLU A 479 -20.35 -11.77 7.76
N GLY A 480 -21.09 -11.21 6.80
CA GLY A 480 -20.94 -9.83 6.35
C GLY A 480 -22.26 -9.23 5.89
N PRO A 481 -22.34 -7.89 5.81
CA PRO A 481 -23.45 -7.23 5.14
C PRO A 481 -23.45 -7.66 3.66
N ARG A 482 -24.63 -7.97 3.12
CA ARG A 482 -24.78 -8.11 1.67
C ARG A 482 -24.55 -6.76 1.01
N GLY A 483 -23.92 -6.77 -0.16
CA GLY A 483 -23.85 -5.58 -1.01
C GLY A 483 -25.26 -5.15 -1.43
N PHE A 484 -25.48 -3.84 -1.51
CA PHE A 484 -26.70 -3.27 -2.06
C PHE A 484 -26.58 -3.12 -3.58
N THR A 485 -27.67 -3.40 -4.28
CA THR A 485 -27.87 -3.12 -5.72
C THR A 485 -28.65 -1.81 -5.91
N LEU A 486 -28.78 -1.31 -7.14
CA LEU A 486 -29.70 -0.19 -7.40
C LEU A 486 -31.16 -0.56 -7.06
N ASP A 487 -31.58 -1.79 -7.36
CA ASP A 487 -32.93 -2.30 -7.05
C ASP A 487 -33.27 -2.26 -5.56
N ASP A 488 -32.29 -2.48 -4.67
CA ASP A 488 -32.49 -2.35 -3.22
C ASP A 488 -32.89 -0.94 -2.79
N PHE A 489 -32.50 0.09 -3.54
CA PHE A 489 -32.84 1.48 -3.29
C PHE A 489 -33.99 2.01 -4.16
N THR A 490 -34.20 1.47 -5.36
CA THR A 490 -35.29 1.89 -6.27
C THR A 490 -36.59 1.10 -6.09
N ARG A 491 -36.61 0.01 -5.32
CA ARG A 491 -37.83 -0.76 -5.03
C ARG A 491 -38.90 0.13 -4.38
N GLY A 492 -39.98 0.38 -5.12
CA GLY A 492 -41.08 1.27 -4.72
C GLY A 492 -40.97 2.71 -5.27
N ILE A 493 -39.81 3.10 -5.82
CA ILE A 493 -39.62 4.36 -6.56
C ILE A 493 -39.97 4.15 -8.03
N SER A 494 -41.19 3.66 -8.30
CA SER A 494 -41.74 3.70 -9.64
C SER A 494 -42.26 5.11 -9.93
N ALA A 495 -41.80 5.73 -11.01
CA ALA A 495 -42.60 6.77 -11.65
C ALA A 495 -43.97 6.17 -11.98
N GLN A 496 -45.06 6.90 -11.72
CA GLN A 496 -46.38 6.47 -12.18
C GLN A 496 -46.33 6.32 -13.70
N GLN A 497 -46.73 5.16 -14.22
CA GLN A 497 -46.80 4.91 -15.65
C GLN A 497 -47.91 5.77 -16.28
N ALA A 498 -47.56 7.02 -16.63
CA ALA A 498 -48.19 7.69 -17.75
C ALA A 498 -47.81 6.91 -19.02
N ASP A 499 -48.78 6.59 -19.86
CA ASP A 499 -48.56 5.83 -21.08
C ASP A 499 -47.47 6.50 -21.94
N SER A 500 -46.31 5.84 -22.06
CA SER A 500 -45.21 6.31 -22.88
C SER A 500 -45.63 6.27 -24.36
N PRO A 501 -45.72 7.42 -25.06
CA PRO A 501 -46.12 7.44 -26.47
C PRO A 501 -45.05 6.76 -27.31
N GLN A 502 -45.45 5.72 -28.05
CA GLN A 502 -44.53 4.92 -28.85
C GLN A 502 -43.93 5.75 -29.99
N SER A 503 -42.59 5.81 -30.03
CA SER A 503 -41.79 5.81 -31.26
C SER A 503 -42.23 6.78 -32.38
N ALA A 504 -42.37 8.07 -32.06
CA ALA A 504 -42.72 9.12 -33.03
C ALA A 504 -41.56 9.51 -33.97
N TYR A 505 -40.97 8.52 -34.67
CA TYR A 505 -40.01 8.70 -35.76
C TYR A 505 -40.32 7.73 -36.92
N SER A 506 -41.40 8.03 -37.64
CA SER A 506 -41.65 7.54 -39.00
C SER A 506 -41.83 8.73 -39.94
N GLU A 507 -41.39 8.60 -41.18
CA GLU A 507 -41.35 9.72 -42.13
C GLU A 507 -42.75 10.17 -42.61
N SER A 508 -42.82 11.43 -43.07
CA SER A 508 -43.93 12.08 -43.79
C SER A 508 -45.31 12.16 -43.11
N GLU A 509 -45.69 13.36 -42.66
CA GLU A 509 -47.00 13.97 -42.92
C GLU A 509 -46.96 15.51 -42.75
N GLU A 510 -47.97 16.22 -43.25
CA GLU A 510 -47.92 17.69 -43.45
C GLU A 510 -48.28 18.53 -42.21
N LEU A 511 -47.77 19.78 -42.14
CA LEU A 511 -48.20 20.74 -41.11
C LEU A 511 -49.64 21.23 -41.36
N VAL A 512 -50.57 20.77 -40.53
CA VAL A 512 -51.90 21.37 -40.38
C VAL A 512 -51.94 22.19 -39.09
N MET A 513 -52.23 23.49 -39.19
CA MET A 513 -52.38 24.36 -38.01
C MET A 513 -53.68 24.04 -37.26
N ALA A 514 -53.58 23.81 -35.95
CA ALA A 514 -54.71 23.77 -35.03
C ALA A 514 -54.89 25.12 -34.31
N ALA A 515 -56.15 25.49 -34.03
CA ALA A 515 -56.50 26.73 -33.32
C ALA A 515 -56.20 26.64 -31.81
N PRO A 516 -56.00 27.77 -31.10
CA PRO A 516 -55.64 27.75 -29.68
C PRO A 516 -56.78 27.22 -28.80
N ILE A 517 -56.43 26.39 -27.84
CA ILE A 517 -57.33 25.90 -26.79
C ILE A 517 -56.98 26.65 -25.49
N GLU A 518 -57.97 27.26 -24.86
CA GLU A 518 -57.79 27.96 -23.58
C GLU A 518 -57.53 26.94 -22.45
N ALA A 519 -56.30 26.90 -21.94
CA ALA A 519 -55.91 26.07 -20.80
C ALA A 519 -55.97 26.88 -19.50
N THR A 520 -56.94 26.59 -18.64
CA THR A 520 -57.08 27.24 -17.32
C THR A 520 -55.93 26.83 -16.40
N VAL A 521 -54.98 27.73 -16.16
CA VAL A 521 -53.82 27.46 -15.30
C VAL A 521 -54.22 27.44 -13.82
N THR A 522 -54.49 26.25 -13.28
CA THR A 522 -54.48 25.99 -11.84
C THR A 522 -53.04 26.05 -11.34
N ASN A 523 -52.63 27.24 -10.92
CA ASN A 523 -51.26 27.55 -10.53
C ASN A 523 -50.87 26.84 -9.22
N VAL A 524 -50.27 25.66 -9.32
CA VAL A 524 -49.57 25.02 -8.19
C VAL A 524 -48.21 25.73 -8.05
N PRO A 525 -47.95 26.45 -6.94
CA PRO A 525 -46.69 27.17 -6.81
C PRO A 525 -45.53 26.18 -6.65
N ALA A 526 -44.58 26.23 -7.58
CA ALA A 526 -43.26 25.65 -7.38
C ALA A 526 -42.60 26.27 -6.13
N PRO A 527 -41.72 25.55 -5.41
CA PRO A 527 -40.97 26.12 -4.30
C PRO A 527 -40.19 27.33 -4.79
N SER A 528 -40.49 28.51 -4.23
CA SER A 528 -39.95 29.77 -4.71
C SER A 528 -38.44 29.86 -4.43
N GLN A 529 -37.64 29.74 -5.49
CA GLN A 529 -36.22 30.16 -5.44
C GLN A 529 -36.20 31.63 -5.05
N THR A 530 -35.88 31.88 -3.78
CA THR A 530 -36.11 33.18 -3.15
C THR A 530 -34.93 34.09 -3.48
N GLN A 531 -34.99 34.73 -4.66
CA GLN A 531 -34.02 35.73 -5.08
C GLN A 531 -34.03 36.90 -4.08
N GLY A 532 -33.13 36.83 -3.11
CA GLY A 532 -33.05 37.75 -1.98
C GLY A 532 -31.61 38.05 -1.62
N LEU A 533 -31.42 39.07 -0.79
CA LEU A 533 -30.14 39.34 -0.17
C LEU A 533 -29.98 38.44 1.06
N TYR A 534 -28.81 37.86 1.23
CA TYR A 534 -28.47 37.01 2.37
C TYR A 534 -27.15 37.49 2.98
N VAL A 535 -26.98 37.36 4.29
CA VAL A 535 -25.67 37.53 4.94
C VAL A 535 -25.03 36.16 5.06
N GLN A 536 -23.93 35.91 4.33
CA GLN A 536 -23.14 34.70 4.49
C GLN A 536 -22.22 34.88 5.70
N VAL A 537 -22.32 33.96 6.66
CA VAL A 537 -21.63 34.04 7.96
C VAL A 537 -20.38 33.14 7.99
N ALA A 538 -20.45 31.97 7.35
CA ALA A 538 -19.34 31.03 7.27
C ALA A 538 -19.43 30.15 6.01
N SER A 539 -18.30 29.56 5.63
CA SER A 539 -18.21 28.46 4.66
C SER A 539 -17.37 27.34 5.31
N LEU A 540 -17.94 26.14 5.43
CA LEU A 540 -17.39 25.05 6.23
C LEU A 540 -17.31 23.76 5.41
N SER A 541 -16.26 22.97 5.62
CA SER A 541 -16.02 21.71 4.89
C SER A 541 -16.81 20.50 5.44
N ALA A 542 -17.56 20.66 6.53
CA ALA A 542 -18.32 19.59 7.18
C ALA A 542 -19.75 20.05 7.51
N ILE A 543 -20.75 19.27 7.06
CA ILE A 543 -22.17 19.62 7.17
C ILE A 543 -22.64 19.77 8.62
N GLU A 544 -22.23 18.87 9.52
CA GLU A 544 -22.59 18.89 10.94
C GLU A 544 -22.22 20.21 11.63
N ARG A 545 -21.06 20.78 11.26
CA ARG A 545 -20.59 22.07 11.80
C ARG A 545 -21.40 23.24 11.25
N ALA A 546 -21.80 23.17 9.98
CA ALA A 546 -22.69 24.16 9.37
C ALA A 546 -24.09 24.11 9.98
N GLU A 547 -24.64 22.91 10.23
CA GLU A 547 -25.94 22.74 10.90
C GLU A 547 -25.91 23.12 12.38
N ALA A 548 -24.80 22.86 13.09
CA ALA A 548 -24.61 23.32 14.47
C ALA A 548 -24.60 24.86 14.53
N LEU A 549 -23.81 25.51 13.65
CA LEU A 549 -23.78 26.97 13.54
C LEU A 549 -25.13 27.56 13.11
N SER A 550 -25.81 26.94 12.14
CA SER A 550 -27.14 27.38 11.69
C SER A 550 -28.18 27.26 12.81
N ARG A 551 -28.13 26.21 13.63
CA ARG A 551 -29.00 26.08 14.83
C ARG A 551 -28.64 27.12 15.90
N GLN A 552 -27.36 27.41 16.11
CA GLN A 552 -26.94 28.45 17.05
C GLN A 552 -27.46 29.84 16.61
N LEU A 553 -27.27 30.21 15.34
CA LEU A 553 -27.72 31.49 14.80
C LEU A 553 -29.25 31.64 14.84
N ASN A 554 -30.00 30.57 14.51
CA ASN A 554 -31.47 30.55 14.65
C ASN A 554 -31.97 30.74 16.10
N ASN A 555 -31.13 30.49 17.11
CA ASN A 555 -31.45 30.73 18.53
C ASN A 555 -31.01 32.13 19.01
N GLN A 556 -30.20 32.85 18.24
CA GLN A 556 -29.63 34.15 18.62
C GLN A 556 -30.18 35.34 17.80
N LEU A 557 -30.72 35.08 16.59
CA LEU A 557 -31.15 36.09 15.64
C LEU A 557 -32.66 35.98 15.34
N SER A 558 -33.31 37.11 15.06
CA SER A 558 -34.70 37.14 14.59
C SER A 558 -34.89 36.74 13.12
N SER A 559 -33.79 36.55 12.37
CA SER A 559 -33.79 36.18 10.96
C SER A 559 -33.29 34.74 10.80
N SER A 560 -33.94 33.96 9.94
CA SER A 560 -33.63 32.53 9.75
C SER A 560 -32.26 32.30 9.13
N ALA A 561 -31.48 31.40 9.73
CA ALA A 561 -30.24 30.85 9.20
C ALA A 561 -30.50 29.52 8.47
N ARG A 562 -29.96 29.37 7.26
CA ARG A 562 -29.98 28.16 6.42
C ARG A 562 -28.55 27.71 6.08
N VAL A 563 -28.39 26.40 5.82
CA VAL A 563 -27.19 25.83 5.20
C VAL A 563 -27.44 25.67 3.70
N VAL A 564 -26.45 26.04 2.87
CA VAL A 564 -26.49 25.87 1.40
C VAL A 564 -25.20 25.21 0.94
N THR A 565 -25.30 24.09 0.23
CA THR A 565 -24.16 23.39 -0.39
C THR A 565 -23.74 24.09 -1.67
N ALA A 566 -22.49 24.53 -1.77
CA ALA A 566 -21.95 25.16 -2.98
C ALA A 566 -20.42 24.96 -3.09
N ALA A 567 -19.96 24.43 -4.23
CA ALA A 567 -18.55 24.15 -4.52
C ALA A 567 -17.85 23.35 -3.40
N GLY A 568 -18.38 22.17 -3.08
CA GLY A 568 -17.82 21.24 -2.09
C GLY A 568 -17.89 21.70 -0.62
N ASN A 569 -18.47 22.87 -0.34
CA ASN A 569 -18.54 23.44 1.01
C ASN A 569 -19.99 23.78 1.41
N PHE A 570 -20.23 23.79 2.71
CA PHE A 570 -21.51 24.11 3.34
C PHE A 570 -21.47 25.56 3.84
N ARG A 571 -22.23 26.44 3.18
CA ARG A 571 -22.30 27.87 3.49
C ARG A 571 -23.46 28.15 4.42
N VAL A 572 -23.22 28.84 5.53
CA VAL A 572 -24.27 29.28 6.45
C VAL A 572 -24.69 30.70 6.06
N GLN A 573 -25.96 30.87 5.73
CA GLN A 573 -26.56 32.12 5.25
C GLN A 573 -27.75 32.52 6.11
N VAL A 574 -27.84 33.79 6.49
CA VAL A 574 -29.01 34.35 7.19
C VAL A 574 -29.82 35.23 6.21
N GLY A 575 -31.14 35.10 6.22
CA GLY A 575 -32.07 35.83 5.34
C GLY A 575 -33.26 34.99 4.90
N PRO A 576 -33.98 35.38 3.82
CA PRO A 576 -33.69 36.49 2.92
C PRO A 576 -33.99 37.87 3.52
N PHE A 577 -33.38 38.90 2.92
CA PHE A 577 -33.66 40.32 3.14
C PHE A 577 -34.12 40.96 1.83
N GLU A 578 -35.15 41.81 1.90
CA GLU A 578 -35.65 42.60 0.76
C GLU A 578 -34.81 43.88 0.54
N SER A 579 -34.14 44.37 1.59
CA SER A 579 -33.38 45.62 1.60
C SER A 579 -31.90 45.39 1.93
N LEU A 580 -31.03 46.08 1.19
CA LEU A 580 -29.58 46.07 1.42
C LEU A 580 -29.18 46.75 2.74
N ASN A 581 -30.01 47.66 3.26
CA ASN A 581 -29.75 48.30 4.55
C ASN A 581 -29.93 47.32 5.70
N ASP A 582 -30.94 46.45 5.61
CA ASP A 582 -31.32 45.49 6.64
C ASP A 582 -30.26 44.38 6.73
N ALA A 583 -29.83 43.87 5.56
CA ALA A 583 -28.71 42.93 5.46
C ALA A 583 -27.40 43.52 6.00
N LYS A 584 -27.13 44.82 5.80
CA LYS A 584 -25.98 45.52 6.39
C LYS A 584 -26.12 45.76 7.90
N SER A 585 -27.34 45.96 8.39
CA SER A 585 -27.60 46.07 9.83
C SER A 585 -27.28 44.76 10.53
N LEU A 586 -27.78 43.63 9.99
CA LEU A 586 -27.42 42.31 10.51
C LEU A 586 -25.92 42.01 10.35
N GLN A 587 -25.29 42.41 9.24
CA GLN A 587 -23.83 42.27 9.07
C GLN A 587 -23.09 42.96 10.22
N SER A 588 -23.52 44.16 10.62
CA SER A 588 -22.91 44.93 11.70
C SER A 588 -23.14 44.28 13.08
N GLU A 589 -24.32 43.70 13.29
CA GLU A 589 -24.67 42.93 14.50
C GLU A 589 -23.84 41.63 14.61
N LEU A 590 -23.70 40.88 13.51
CA LEU A 590 -22.88 39.67 13.43
C LEU A 590 -21.40 39.94 13.70
N GLN A 591 -20.87 41.08 13.25
CA GLN A 591 -19.51 41.52 13.60
C GLN A 591 -19.37 41.76 15.11
N GLY A 592 -20.41 42.29 15.77
CA GLY A 592 -20.49 42.39 17.24
C GLY A 592 -20.50 41.04 17.97
N PHE A 593 -21.03 39.99 17.34
CA PHE A 593 -20.96 38.61 17.82
C PHE A 593 -19.68 37.86 17.43
N GLY A 594 -18.69 38.54 16.83
CA GLY A 594 -17.39 37.98 16.47
C GLY A 594 -17.27 37.41 15.05
N TYR A 595 -18.35 37.45 14.25
CA TYR A 595 -18.33 37.02 12.84
C TYR A 595 -17.83 38.18 11.94
N ALA A 596 -16.57 38.57 12.13
CA ALA A 596 -15.94 39.71 11.45
C ALA A 596 -16.08 39.66 9.92
N ASP A 597 -15.88 38.47 9.34
CA ASP A 597 -15.84 38.20 7.90
C ASP A 597 -17.23 37.99 7.26
N ALA A 598 -18.33 38.20 7.99
CA ALA A 598 -19.67 38.07 7.44
C ALA A 598 -19.92 39.11 6.33
N PHE A 599 -20.51 38.69 5.20
CA PHE A 599 -20.73 39.56 4.04
C PHE A 599 -22.09 39.35 3.37
N VAL A 600 -22.61 40.42 2.75
CA VAL A 600 -23.88 40.37 2.01
C VAL A 600 -23.65 39.77 0.62
N THR A 601 -24.43 38.73 0.29
CA THR A 601 -24.49 38.10 -1.03
C THR A 601 -25.92 38.14 -1.57
N ARG A 602 -26.10 37.87 -2.88
CA ARG A 602 -27.39 37.44 -3.42
C ARG A 602 -27.42 35.91 -3.39
N GLY A 603 -28.57 35.33 -3.06
CA GLY A 603 -28.75 33.88 -2.95
C GLY A 603 -29.73 33.30 -3.94
#